data_AF-A0A846G3Q5-F1
#
_entry.id   AF-A0A846G3Q5-F1
#
_cell.length_a   1.000
_cell.length_b   1.000
_cell.length_c   1.000
_cell.angle_alpha   90.00
_cell.angle_beta   90.00
_cell.angle_gamma   90.00
#
_symmetry.space_group_name_H-M   'P 1'
#
loop_
_entity.id
_entity.type
_entity.pdbx_description
1 polymer ?
#
loop_
_entity_poly.entity_id
_entity_poly.type
_entity_poly.pdbx_seq_one_letter_code
_entity_poly.pdbx_strand_id
1 'polypeptide(L)'
;MKVLACGICHSDIHIIDHDWGVSTYPVVAGYEVIGEVVEVGTQVKHLQKSDRVGVGWQRSACLECRDCLGGNENLCNQNQVLYHVRWGAFV
;
A
#
# COMPACT_ATOMS: atom_id res chain seq x y z
N MET A 1 1.02 11.63 2.00
CA MET A 1 0.45 11.64 3.37
C MET A 1 1.59 11.77 4.37
N LYS A 2 1.30 12.22 5.60
CA LYS A 2 2.21 12.12 6.74
C LYS A 2 1.87 10.85 7.52
N VAL A 3 2.81 9.93 7.66
CA VAL A 3 2.62 8.71 8.48
C VAL A 3 2.54 9.10 9.95
N LEU A 4 1.53 8.58 10.64
CA LEU A 4 1.34 8.77 12.09
C LEU A 4 1.72 7.50 12.85
N ALA A 5 1.39 6.34 12.30
CA ALA A 5 1.75 5.03 12.84
C ALA A 5 1.77 4.00 11.71
N CYS A 6 2.56 2.95 11.89
CA CYS A 6 2.50 1.74 11.09
C CYS A 6 2.59 0.52 12.01
N GLY A 7 1.67 -0.44 11.83
CA GLY A 7 1.75 -1.74 12.48
C GLY A 7 2.94 -2.55 11.94
N ILE A 8 3.36 -3.54 12.73
CA ILE A 8 4.38 -4.52 12.34
C ILE A 8 3.68 -5.86 12.17
N CYS A 9 3.79 -6.41 10.98
CA CYS A 9 3.26 -7.71 10.64
C CYS A 9 4.40 -8.69 10.37
N HIS A 10 4.17 -9.98 10.58
CA HIS A 10 5.22 -10.98 10.34
C HIS A 10 5.67 -11.00 8.87
N SER A 11 4.79 -10.68 7.92
CA SER A 11 5.18 -10.62 6.51
C SER A 11 6.15 -9.49 6.20
N ASP A 12 6.30 -8.48 7.07
CA ASP A 12 7.38 -7.51 6.91
C ASP A 12 8.75 -8.19 6.94
N ILE A 13 8.92 -9.22 7.79
CA ILE A 13 10.15 -10.03 7.85
C ILE A 13 10.35 -10.79 6.55
N HIS A 14 9.31 -11.47 6.05
CA HIS A 14 9.39 -12.18 4.76
C HIS A 14 9.76 -11.25 3.59
N ILE A 15 9.32 -9.99 3.62
CA ILE A 15 9.73 -8.98 2.64
C ILE A 15 11.18 -8.55 2.85
N ILE A 16 11.62 -8.34 4.09
CA ILE A 16 13.00 -7.95 4.41
C ILE A 16 13.99 -9.06 4.04
N ASP A 17 13.63 -10.33 4.27
CA ASP A 17 14.49 -11.50 4.04
C ASP A 17 14.37 -12.09 2.63
N HIS A 18 13.47 -11.54 1.80
CA HIS A 18 13.21 -12.00 0.43
C HIS A 18 12.68 -13.44 0.31
N ASP A 19 12.00 -13.94 1.34
CA ASP A 19 11.52 -15.33 1.40
C ASP A 19 10.63 -15.72 0.21
N TRP A 20 9.94 -14.74 -0.39
CA TRP A 20 9.03 -14.96 -1.51
C TRP A 20 9.61 -14.59 -2.88
N GLY A 21 10.86 -14.15 -2.95
CA GLY A 21 11.48 -13.79 -4.23
C GLY A 21 10.96 -12.48 -4.85
N VAL A 22 10.20 -11.67 -4.10
CA VAL A 22 9.48 -10.49 -4.63
C VAL A 22 10.11 -9.15 -4.25
N SER A 23 11.02 -9.13 -3.27
CA SER A 23 11.60 -7.89 -2.76
C SER A 23 12.64 -7.29 -3.71
N THR A 24 12.59 -5.98 -3.90
CA THR A 24 13.64 -5.23 -4.61
C THR A 24 14.38 -4.35 -3.61
N TYR A 25 15.69 -4.49 -3.51
CA TYR A 25 16.50 -3.74 -2.55
C TYR A 25 17.04 -2.40 -3.09
N PRO A 26 17.27 -1.39 -2.22
CA PRO A 26 16.87 -1.35 -0.81
C PRO A 26 15.34 -1.39 -0.68
N VAL A 27 14.81 -2.05 0.33
CA VAL A 27 13.37 -2.16 0.58
C VAL A 27 13.04 -1.51 1.92
N VAL A 28 11.95 -0.76 1.97
CA VAL A 28 11.32 -0.34 3.21
C VAL A 28 10.03 -1.15 3.37
N ALA A 29 9.89 -1.86 4.49
CA ALA A 29 8.69 -2.64 4.82
C ALA A 29 7.61 -1.76 5.49
N GLY A 30 6.52 -2.37 5.95
CA GLY A 30 5.42 -1.72 6.62
C GLY A 30 4.27 -1.37 5.67
N TYR A 31 3.12 -2.02 5.90
CA TYR A 31 1.90 -1.87 5.11
C TYR A 31 0.62 -1.82 5.96
N GLU A 32 0.76 -1.59 7.26
CA GLU A 32 -0.36 -1.41 8.20
C GLU A 32 -0.43 0.07 8.63
N VAL A 33 -0.62 0.95 7.65
CA VAL A 33 -0.30 2.38 7.78
C VAL A 33 -1.52 3.19 8.19
N ILE A 34 -1.33 4.12 9.13
CA ILE A 34 -2.27 5.20 9.42
C ILE A 34 -1.56 6.53 9.23
N GLY A 35 -2.19 7.43 8.49
CA GLY A 35 -1.62 8.75 8.17
C GLY A 35 -2.66 9.86 8.05
N GLU A 36 -2.15 11.06 7.87
CA GLU A 36 -2.92 12.26 7.57
C GLU A 36 -2.62 12.74 6.13
N VAL A 37 -3.65 13.07 5.37
CA VAL A 37 -3.51 13.63 4.02
C VAL A 37 -2.88 15.03 4.11
N VAL A 38 -1.71 15.22 3.50
CA VAL A 38 -1.01 16.52 3.47
C VAL A 38 -1.25 17.28 2.17
N GLU A 39 -1.53 16.56 1.09
CA GLU A 39 -1.77 17.06 -0.25
C GLU A 39 -2.57 16.01 -1.05
N VAL A 40 -3.36 16.46 -2.02
CA VAL A 40 -4.12 15.61 -2.94
C VAL A 40 -3.88 16.05 -4.38
N GLY A 41 -3.89 15.10 -5.32
CA GLY A 41 -3.83 15.42 -6.74
C GLY A 41 -5.10 16.11 -7.25
N THR A 42 -5.00 16.84 -8.35
CA THR A 42 -6.10 17.65 -8.92
C THR A 42 -7.35 16.85 -9.32
N GLN A 43 -7.22 15.55 -9.54
CA GLN A 43 -8.32 14.66 -9.92
C GLN A 43 -8.97 13.95 -8.71
N VAL A 44 -8.42 14.10 -7.51
CA VAL A 44 -8.98 13.48 -6.29
C VAL A 44 -10.22 14.25 -5.85
N LYS A 45 -11.35 13.54 -5.71
CA LYS A 45 -12.65 14.13 -5.33
C LYS A 45 -13.18 13.68 -3.97
N HIS A 46 -12.54 12.68 -3.36
CA HIS A 46 -13.06 11.96 -2.20
C HIS A 46 -12.17 12.07 -0.95
N LEU A 47 -11.02 12.73 -1.07
CA LEU A 47 -10.11 13.03 0.04
C LEU A 47 -9.76 14.51 0.02
N GLN A 48 -9.48 15.05 1.19
CA GLN A 48 -9.03 16.42 1.40
C GLN A 48 -7.89 16.46 2.42
N LYS A 49 -7.20 17.60 2.48
CA LYS A 49 -6.14 17.84 3.47
C LYS A 49 -6.69 17.62 4.89
N SER A 50 -5.87 16.99 5.73
CA SER A 50 -6.16 16.60 7.11
C SER A 50 -7.14 15.44 7.31
N ASP A 51 -7.61 14.78 6.24
CA ASP A 51 -8.29 13.50 6.40
C ASP A 51 -7.35 12.45 6.99
N ARG A 52 -7.87 11.66 7.94
CA ARG A 52 -7.20 10.48 8.46
C ARG A 52 -7.47 9.30 7.54
N VAL A 53 -6.40 8.70 7.00
CA VAL A 53 -6.46 7.63 6.02
C VAL A 53 -5.63 6.43 6.47
N GLY A 54 -6.00 5.26 5.95
CA GLY A 54 -5.24 4.03 6.10
C GLY A 54 -4.76 3.51 4.76
N VAL A 55 -3.60 2.86 4.74
CA VAL A 55 -3.09 2.11 3.58
C VAL A 55 -2.72 0.72 4.06
N GLY A 56 -3.30 -0.29 3.41
CA GLY A 56 -3.04 -1.70 3.68
C GLY A 56 -1.94 -2.28 2.79
N TRP A 57 -1.95 -3.62 2.68
CA TRP A 57 -1.08 -4.40 1.80
C TRP A 57 -1.03 -3.90 0.35
N GLN A 58 -2.19 -3.57 -0.20
CA GLN A 58 -2.39 -3.24 -1.60
C GLN A 58 -2.55 -1.72 -1.80
N ARG A 59 -1.83 -1.17 -2.76
CA ARG A 59 -1.91 0.25 -3.15
C ARG A 59 -2.75 0.49 -4.40
N SER A 60 -2.91 -0.49 -5.29
CA SER A 60 -3.74 -0.37 -6.48
C SER A 60 -4.12 -1.72 -7.10
N ALA A 61 -5.15 -1.72 -7.94
CA ALA A 61 -5.54 -2.80 -8.86
C ALA A 61 -5.99 -2.18 -10.20
N CYS A 62 -6.28 -3.01 -11.21
CA CYS A 62 -6.73 -2.51 -12.52
C CYS A 62 -8.15 -1.94 -12.52
N LEU A 63 -8.99 -2.35 -11.56
CA LEU A 63 -10.39 -1.90 -11.39
C LEU A 63 -11.34 -2.25 -12.54
N GLU A 64 -10.93 -3.13 -13.46
CA GLU A 64 -11.71 -3.50 -14.65
C GLU A 64 -11.87 -5.02 -14.87
N CYS A 65 -11.07 -5.86 -14.20
CA CYS A 65 -11.15 -7.31 -14.35
C CYS A 65 -12.34 -7.91 -13.57
N ARG A 66 -12.64 -9.19 -13.83
CA ARG A 66 -13.71 -9.94 -13.12
C ARG A 66 -13.59 -9.82 -11.60
N ASP A 67 -12.38 -10.01 -11.06
CA ASP A 67 -12.17 -9.96 -9.61
C ASP A 67 -12.40 -8.56 -9.06
N CYS A 68 -11.89 -7.52 -9.74
CA CYS A 68 -12.09 -6.13 -9.32
C CYS A 68 -13.56 -5.72 -9.36
N LEU A 69 -14.27 -6.05 -10.45
CA LEU A 69 -15.70 -5.75 -10.58
C LEU A 69 -16.55 -6.57 -9.59
N GLY A 70 -16.01 -7.68 -9.08
CA GLY A 70 -16.61 -8.49 -8.03
C GLY A 70 -16.24 -8.07 -6.60
N GLY A 71 -15.48 -6.99 -6.39
CA GLY A 71 -15.01 -6.56 -5.07
C GLY A 71 -13.92 -7.44 -4.46
N ASN A 72 -13.17 -8.16 -5.30
CA ASN A 72 -12.04 -9.01 -4.94
C ASN A 72 -10.74 -8.44 -5.52
N GLU A 73 -10.49 -7.14 -5.35
CA GLU A 73 -9.31 -6.45 -5.88
C GLU A 73 -7.98 -7.05 -5.39
N ASN A 74 -8.00 -7.76 -4.27
CA ASN A 74 -6.88 -8.53 -3.73
C ASN A 74 -6.45 -9.70 -4.64
N LEU A 75 -7.35 -10.21 -5.47
CA LEU A 75 -7.10 -11.28 -6.44
C LEU A 75 -6.77 -10.73 -7.83
N CYS A 76 -6.68 -9.41 -8.00
CA CYS A 76 -6.35 -8.81 -9.29
C CYS A 76 -4.95 -9.25 -9.77
N ASN A 77 -4.85 -9.75 -11.00
CA ASN A 77 -3.57 -10.09 -11.63
C ASN A 77 -2.63 -8.88 -11.84
N GLN A 78 -3.17 -7.65 -11.77
CA GLN A 78 -2.40 -6.41 -11.81
C GLN A 78 -2.34 -5.72 -10.43
N ASN A 79 -2.61 -6.46 -9.35
CA ASN A 79 -2.45 -5.96 -7.99
C ASN A 79 -1.03 -5.41 -7.80
N GLN A 80 -0.94 -4.23 -7.18
CA GLN A 80 0.31 -3.64 -6.74
C GLN A 80 0.32 -3.55 -5.23
N VAL A 81 1.30 -4.21 -4.62
CA VAL A 81 1.57 -4.11 -3.18
C VAL A 81 2.31 -2.81 -2.86
N LEU A 82 2.17 -2.32 -1.62
CA LEU A 82 2.70 -1.01 -1.21
C LEU A 82 4.21 -0.88 -1.47
N TYR A 83 4.99 -1.86 -1.04
CA TYR A 83 6.46 -1.88 -1.14
C TYR A 83 6.99 -2.33 -2.51
N HIS A 84 6.13 -2.57 -3.53
CA HIS A 84 6.57 -3.00 -4.87
C HIS A 84 7.55 -2.00 -5.51
N VAL A 85 7.45 -0.72 -5.15
CA VAL A 85 8.35 0.35 -5.61
C VAL A 85 9.42 0.70 -4.58
N ARG A 86 9.76 -0.24 -3.68
CA ARG A 86 10.73 -0.12 -2.57
C ARG A 86 10.26 0.67 -1.35
N TRP A 87 9.08 1.31 -1.40
CA TRP A 87 8.62 2.22 -0.36
C TRP A 87 7.44 1.66 0.44
N GLY A 88 7.72 1.12 1.61
CA GLY A 88 6.76 0.92 2.70
C GLY A 88 6.73 2.12 3.65
N ALA A 89 6.07 1.95 4.79
CA ALA A 89 5.78 3.04 5.73
C ALA A 89 6.71 3.14 6.94
N PHE A 90 7.73 2.29 7.06
CA PHE A 90 8.78 2.44 8.09
C PHE A 90 9.82 3.52 7.71
N VAL A 91 9.34 4.70 7.31
CA VAL A 91 10.14 5.89 6.92
C VAL A 91 9.95 7.06 7.87
#